data_AF-A0A7D5N1V7-F1
#
_entry.id   AF-A0A7D5N1V7-F1
#
_cell.length_a   1.000
_cell.length_b   1.000
_cell.length_c   1.000
_cell.angle_alpha   90.00
_cell.angle_beta   90.00
_cell.angle_gamma   90.00
#
_symmetry.space_group_name_H-M   'P 1'
#
loop_
_entity.id
_entity.type
_entity.pdbx_description
1 polymer ?
#
loop_
_entity_poly.entity_id
_entity_poly.type
_entity_poly.pdbx_seq_one_letter_code
_entity_poly.pdbx_strand_id
1 'polypeptide(L)'
;MKKYLFASLFCFYSLAVTAQTTLSAGGYSPAVGTTFNTGQCFVTFAVRNNNNFPIVLTNLTTLEANLYENNNFTLYYSSTSLGGLPTIPGAGWTQVSQSLQPITSTVIGQVAPFNCIGLVIPQNTTYRFALMGSKGMAMRANGATGLTPNIFLRECRFDDR
;
A
#
# COMPACT_ATOMS: atom_id res chain seq x y z
N MET A 1 -35.19 -42.29 11.76
CA MET A 1 -34.04 -41.48 12.22
C MET A 1 -32.99 -41.15 11.15
N LYS A 2 -33.25 -41.31 9.83
CA LYS A 2 -32.24 -41.06 8.76
C LYS A 2 -32.29 -39.67 8.09
N LYS A 3 -33.29 -38.83 8.38
CA LYS A 3 -33.53 -37.58 7.62
C LYS A 3 -32.79 -36.34 8.13
N TYR A 4 -32.18 -36.39 9.31
CA TYR A 4 -31.45 -35.24 9.89
C TYR A 4 -29.94 -35.25 9.59
N LEU A 5 -29.40 -36.35 9.04
CA LEU A 5 -27.97 -36.47 8.76
C LEU A 5 -27.50 -35.61 7.57
N PHE A 6 -28.41 -35.33 6.62
CA PHE A 6 -28.09 -34.56 5.42
C PHE A 6 -28.01 -33.05 5.65
N ALA A 7 -28.81 -32.52 6.61
CA ALA A 7 -28.79 -31.10 6.94
C ALA A 7 -27.51 -30.69 7.67
N SER A 8 -26.91 -31.60 8.45
CA SER A 8 -25.64 -31.34 9.13
C SER A 8 -24.45 -31.28 8.16
N LEU A 9 -24.48 -32.01 7.05
CA LEU A 9 -23.36 -32.06 6.10
C LEU A 9 -23.24 -30.78 5.25
N PHE A 10 -24.34 -30.03 5.10
CA PHE A 10 -24.37 -28.76 4.36
C PHE A 10 -23.86 -27.56 5.19
N CYS A 11 -23.87 -27.64 6.52
CA CYS A 11 -23.29 -26.62 7.40
C CYS A 11 -21.76 -26.73 7.55
N PHE A 12 -21.16 -27.85 7.12
CA PHE A 12 -19.70 -28.06 7.14
C PHE A 12 -18.99 -27.66 5.84
N TYR A 13 -19.71 -27.20 4.82
CA TYR A 13 -19.12 -26.32 3.80
C TYR A 13 -18.97 -24.92 4.41
N SER A 14 -18.17 -24.88 5.47
CA SER A 14 -17.70 -23.69 6.15
C SER A 14 -17.16 -22.72 5.11
N LEU A 15 -17.84 -21.59 5.01
CA LEU A 15 -17.41 -20.38 4.35
C LEU A 15 -15.92 -20.16 4.65
N ALA A 16 -15.08 -20.33 3.64
CA ALA A 16 -13.70 -19.86 3.71
C ALA A 16 -13.77 -18.33 3.77
N VAL A 17 -13.86 -17.79 4.99
CA VAL A 17 -13.81 -16.35 5.22
C VAL A 17 -12.39 -15.91 4.91
N THR A 18 -12.19 -15.24 3.78
CA THR A 18 -10.93 -14.56 3.49
C THR A 18 -10.87 -13.33 4.37
N ALA A 19 -10.08 -13.39 5.45
CA ALA A 19 -9.95 -12.28 6.38
C ALA A 19 -9.28 -11.08 5.69
N GLN A 20 -9.75 -9.87 6.00
CA GLN A 20 -9.07 -8.64 5.59
C GLN A 20 -7.74 -8.52 6.33
N THR A 21 -6.64 -8.49 5.59
CA THR A 21 -5.32 -8.21 6.16
C THR A 21 -4.99 -6.72 6.01
N THR A 22 -4.62 -6.08 7.12
CA THR A 22 -4.07 -4.72 7.11
C THR A 22 -2.56 -4.84 7.24
N LEU A 23 -1.83 -4.35 6.24
CA LEU A 23 -0.38 -4.23 6.31
C LEU A 23 -0.02 -2.83 6.77
N SER A 24 0.47 -2.74 8.01
CA SER A 24 1.16 -1.55 8.47
C SER A 24 2.66 -1.83 8.36
N ALA A 25 3.41 -0.94 7.71
CA ALA A 25 4.86 -0.98 7.77
C ALA A 25 5.30 -0.77 9.24
N GLY A 26 5.58 -1.88 9.94
CA GLY A 26 5.98 -1.91 11.33
C GLY A 26 7.44 -1.45 11.50
N GLY A 27 7.68 -0.61 12.51
CA GLY A 27 9.03 -0.24 12.92
C GLY A 27 9.24 1.24 13.25
N TYR A 28 8.17 2.00 13.53
CA TYR A 28 8.33 3.37 14.00
C TYR A 28 8.50 3.38 15.53
N SER A 29 9.61 3.97 15.99
CA SER A 29 9.68 4.55 17.34
C SER A 29 9.36 6.05 17.19
N PRO A 30 8.53 6.65 18.05
CA PRO A 30 8.16 8.07 17.99
C PRO A 30 9.35 9.04 18.03
N ALA A 31 10.54 8.57 18.40
CA ALA A 31 11.73 9.39 18.62
C ALA A 31 12.44 9.88 17.35
N VAL A 32 11.99 9.49 16.15
CA VAL A 32 12.73 9.76 14.90
C VAL A 32 11.97 10.69 13.96
N GLY A 33 12.67 11.71 13.44
CA GLY A 33 12.10 12.87 12.75
C GLY A 33 11.30 12.57 11.48
N THR A 34 10.51 13.56 11.06
CA THR A 34 9.83 13.56 9.76
C THR A 34 10.73 14.24 8.74
N THR A 35 10.96 13.59 7.61
CA THR A 35 11.64 14.17 6.46
C THR A 35 10.60 14.66 5.46
N PHE A 36 10.90 15.81 4.86
CA PHE A 36 10.05 16.50 3.91
C PHE A 36 10.76 16.50 2.56
N ASN A 37 10.11 16.00 1.53
CA ASN A 37 10.59 16.11 0.16
C ASN A 37 9.66 17.03 -0.63
N THR A 38 10.21 17.99 -1.37
CA THR A 38 9.44 18.98 -2.13
C THR A 38 9.44 18.66 -3.61
N GLY A 39 8.43 19.14 -4.32
CA GLY A 39 8.21 18.81 -5.72
C GLY A 39 7.66 17.39 -5.91
N GLN A 40 7.53 16.99 -7.17
CA GLN A 40 7.03 15.67 -7.49
C GLN A 40 8.00 14.60 -6.97
N CYS A 41 7.53 13.73 -6.08
CA CYS A 41 8.34 12.66 -5.50
C CYS A 41 7.56 11.35 -5.44
N PHE A 42 8.31 10.25 -5.26
CA PHE A 42 7.77 8.89 -5.28
C PHE A 42 8.18 8.11 -4.03
N VAL A 43 7.24 7.36 -3.45
CA VAL A 43 7.49 6.30 -2.46
C VAL A 43 7.31 4.98 -3.19
N THR A 44 8.31 4.10 -3.19
CA THR A 44 8.12 2.75 -3.73
C THR A 44 8.10 1.71 -2.63
N PHE A 45 7.25 0.71 -2.80
CA PHE A 45 7.13 -0.46 -1.94
C PHE A 45 6.73 -1.66 -2.78
N ALA A 46 6.93 -2.87 -2.26
CA ALA A 46 6.51 -4.09 -2.92
C ALA A 46 5.53 -4.85 -2.04
N VAL A 47 4.51 -5.46 -2.65
CA VAL A 47 3.57 -6.36 -2.00
C VAL A 47 3.71 -7.72 -2.65
N ARG A 48 4.10 -8.71 -1.85
CA ARG A 48 4.18 -10.10 -2.25
C ARG A 48 2.95 -10.84 -1.73
N ASN A 49 2.17 -11.42 -2.62
CA ASN A 49 1.07 -12.31 -2.28
C ASN A 49 1.58 -13.76 -2.27
N ASN A 50 1.83 -14.31 -1.07
CA ASN A 50 2.21 -15.72 -0.89
C ASN A 50 1.00 -16.65 -0.64
N ASN A 51 -0.22 -16.13 -0.73
CA ASN A 51 -1.42 -16.94 -0.58
C ASN A 51 -1.66 -17.79 -1.83
N ASN A 52 -2.45 -18.86 -1.66
CA ASN A 52 -3.00 -19.68 -2.75
C ASN A 52 -4.30 -19.11 -3.35
N PHE A 53 -4.52 -17.80 -3.19
CA PHE A 53 -5.67 -17.08 -3.73
C PHE A 53 -5.28 -15.63 -4.00
N PRO A 54 -5.96 -14.94 -4.94
CA PRO A 54 -5.72 -13.52 -5.20
C PRO A 54 -6.10 -12.65 -4.00
N ILE A 55 -5.38 -11.55 -3.80
CA ILE A 55 -5.75 -10.51 -2.82
C ILE A 55 -6.14 -9.22 -3.54
N VAL A 56 -6.94 -8.38 -2.89
CA VAL A 56 -7.37 -7.09 -3.44
C VAL A 56 -6.82 -5.96 -2.57
N LEU A 57 -6.06 -5.05 -3.18
CA LEU A 57 -5.68 -3.79 -2.55
C LEU A 57 -6.88 -2.85 -2.60
N THR A 58 -7.47 -2.56 -1.44
CA THR A 58 -8.68 -1.74 -1.33
C THR A 58 -8.38 -0.29 -0.97
N ASN A 59 -7.44 -0.07 -0.05
CA ASN A 59 -7.09 1.24 0.48
C ASN A 59 -5.58 1.37 0.70
N LEU A 60 -5.10 2.62 0.70
CA LEU A 60 -3.74 2.98 1.09
C LEU A 60 -3.82 4.28 1.89
N THR A 61 -3.11 4.33 3.01
CA THR A 61 -2.91 5.56 3.79
C THR A 61 -1.46 6.01 3.69
N THR A 62 -1.23 7.31 3.66
CA THR A 62 0.11 7.90 3.66
C THR A 62 0.20 9.02 4.69
N LEU A 63 1.43 9.36 5.10
CA LEU A 63 1.68 10.56 5.89
C LEU A 63 1.63 11.78 4.97
N GLU A 64 0.93 12.82 5.41
CA GLU A 64 0.91 14.13 4.78
C GLU A 64 1.28 15.21 5.78
N ALA A 65 1.82 16.32 5.30
CA ALA A 65 2.15 17.48 6.09
C ALA A 65 1.47 18.74 5.58
N ASN A 66 1.31 19.71 6.47
CA ASN A 66 0.72 21.02 6.20
C ASN A 66 1.50 21.87 5.19
N LEU A 67 2.72 21.46 4.83
CA LEU A 67 3.55 22.13 3.82
C LEU A 67 3.09 21.83 2.39
N TYR A 68 2.23 20.83 2.17
CA TYR A 68 1.83 20.35 0.85
C TYR A 68 0.34 20.56 0.60
N GLU A 69 -0.17 21.78 0.76
CA GLU A 69 -1.58 22.06 0.47
C GLU A 69 -1.95 21.76 -0.98
N ASN A 70 -3.12 21.15 -1.19
CA ASN A 70 -3.61 20.74 -2.51
C ASN A 70 -2.68 19.74 -3.20
N ASN A 71 -2.19 18.75 -2.48
CA ASN A 71 -1.39 17.66 -3.02
C ASN A 71 -2.29 16.60 -3.66
N ASN A 72 -2.01 16.25 -4.91
CA ASN A 72 -2.66 15.14 -5.59
C ASN A 72 -1.76 13.92 -5.51
N PHE A 73 -2.37 12.78 -5.20
CA PHE A 73 -1.67 11.50 -5.15
C PHE A 73 -2.05 10.63 -6.33
N THR A 74 -1.07 9.94 -6.90
CA THR A 74 -1.29 8.93 -7.93
C THR A 74 -0.57 7.65 -7.54
N LEU A 75 -1.26 6.52 -7.62
CA LEU A 75 -0.70 5.21 -7.38
C LEU A 75 -0.44 4.50 -8.70
N TYR A 76 0.79 4.06 -8.90
CA TYR A 76 1.18 3.19 -10.00
C TYR A 76 1.57 1.81 -9.48
N TYR A 77 1.46 0.79 -10.32
CA TYR A 77 2.00 -0.55 -10.06
C TYR A 77 2.81 -1.07 -11.25
N SER A 78 3.68 -2.04 -10.96
CA SER A 78 4.41 -2.83 -11.94
C SER A 78 4.49 -4.29 -11.50
N SER A 79 4.21 -5.20 -12.43
CA SER A 79 4.44 -6.64 -12.26
C SER A 79 5.80 -7.11 -12.76
N THR A 80 6.55 -6.23 -13.45
CA THR A 80 7.82 -6.58 -14.12
C THR A 80 9.01 -5.77 -13.57
N SER A 81 8.81 -4.52 -13.18
CA SER A 81 9.82 -3.67 -12.54
C SER A 81 9.81 -3.87 -11.03
N LEU A 82 10.49 -4.92 -10.56
CA LEU A 82 10.51 -5.29 -9.13
C LEU A 82 11.65 -4.65 -8.32
N GLY A 83 12.55 -3.90 -8.95
CA GLY A 83 13.71 -3.29 -8.28
C GLY A 83 14.27 -2.08 -9.01
N GLY A 84 15.27 -1.43 -8.42
CA GLY A 84 15.91 -0.22 -8.95
C GLY A 84 15.06 1.05 -8.79
N LEU A 85 15.52 2.18 -9.32
CA LEU A 85 14.76 3.42 -9.31
C LEU A 85 13.50 3.30 -10.19
N PRO A 86 12.33 3.76 -9.75
CA PRO A 86 11.15 3.80 -10.60
C PRO A 86 11.33 4.84 -11.73
N THR A 87 11.02 4.46 -12.97
CA THR A 87 10.87 5.38 -14.10
C THR A 87 9.38 5.57 -14.38
N ILE A 88 8.80 6.64 -13.83
CA ILE A 88 7.34 6.85 -13.84
C ILE A 88 7.01 8.26 -14.33
N PRO A 89 6.08 8.41 -15.29
CA PRO A 89 5.51 7.33 -16.12
C PRO A 89 6.59 6.71 -17.04
N GLY A 90 6.54 5.39 -17.22
CA GLY A 90 7.54 4.67 -18.02
C GLY A 90 7.11 3.23 -18.31
N ALA A 91 7.88 2.54 -19.16
CA ALA A 91 7.57 1.17 -19.56
C ALA A 91 7.45 0.23 -18.33
N GLY A 92 6.39 -0.57 -18.30
CA GLY A 92 6.14 -1.52 -17.22
C GLY A 92 5.40 -0.96 -16.00
N TRP A 93 5.10 0.34 -15.93
CA TRP A 93 4.27 0.94 -14.89
C TRP A 93 2.89 1.28 -15.41
N THR A 94 1.85 0.91 -14.64
CA THR A 94 0.45 1.19 -14.96
C THR A 94 -0.17 2.00 -13.82
N GLN A 95 -0.91 3.05 -14.16
CA GLN A 95 -1.66 3.83 -13.16
C GLN A 95 -2.82 2.98 -12.62
N VAL A 96 -2.92 2.88 -11.30
CA VAL A 96 -3.98 2.15 -10.59
C VAL A 96 -5.07 3.11 -10.14
N SER A 97 -4.68 4.21 -9.52
CA SER A 97 -5.61 5.11 -8.84
C SER A 97 -5.02 6.52 -8.78
N GLN A 98 -5.90 7.50 -8.64
CA GLN A 98 -5.57 8.90 -8.43
C GLN A 98 -6.53 9.49 -7.39
N SER A 99 -6.04 10.43 -6.58
CA SER A 99 -6.87 11.15 -5.62
C SER A 99 -8.01 11.88 -6.34
N LEU A 100 -9.25 11.64 -5.89
CA LEU A 100 -10.43 12.29 -6.48
C LEU A 100 -10.47 13.79 -6.21
N GLN A 101 -9.87 14.22 -5.10
CA GLN A 101 -9.75 15.61 -4.69
C GLN A 101 -8.33 15.86 -4.16
N PRO A 102 -7.81 17.08 -4.30
CA PRO A 102 -6.55 17.45 -3.67
C PRO A 102 -6.62 17.26 -2.16
N ILE A 103 -5.58 16.64 -1.61
CA ILE A 103 -5.45 16.50 -0.16
C ILE A 103 -5.05 17.85 0.43
N THR A 104 -5.78 18.26 1.45
CA THR A 104 -5.52 19.44 2.25
C THR A 104 -5.41 19.00 3.70
N SER A 105 -4.19 19.10 4.25
CA SER A 105 -3.95 18.84 5.67
C SER A 105 -3.41 20.10 6.31
N THR A 106 -3.90 20.47 7.48
CA THR A 106 -3.39 21.60 8.27
C THR A 106 -2.42 21.15 9.37
N VAL A 107 -2.29 19.84 9.55
CA VAL A 107 -1.38 19.20 10.52
C VAL A 107 -0.57 18.10 9.83
N ILE A 108 0.48 17.61 10.49
CA ILE A 108 1.15 16.39 10.04
C ILE A 108 0.31 15.20 10.49
N GLY A 109 -0.18 14.38 9.56
CA GLY A 109 -1.14 13.33 9.86
C GLY A 109 -1.27 12.29 8.76
N GLN A 110 -1.93 11.17 9.08
CA GLN A 110 -2.25 10.16 8.07
C GLN A 110 -3.48 10.60 7.27
N VAL A 111 -3.41 10.42 5.96
CA VAL A 111 -4.49 10.69 5.02
C VAL A 111 -4.75 9.46 4.16
N ALA A 112 -5.98 9.29 3.68
CA ALA A 112 -6.38 8.23 2.77
C ALA A 112 -6.65 8.84 1.38
N PRO A 113 -5.62 8.91 0.50
CA PRO A 113 -5.76 9.57 -0.80
C PRO A 113 -6.69 8.86 -1.78
N PHE A 114 -6.99 7.57 -1.54
CA PHE A 114 -7.78 6.76 -2.44
C PHE A 114 -8.94 6.10 -1.70
N ASN A 115 -10.09 6.10 -2.37
CA ASN A 115 -11.30 5.41 -1.98
C ASN A 115 -11.57 4.36 -3.06
N CYS A 116 -11.39 3.09 -2.71
CA CYS A 116 -11.59 1.92 -3.58
C CYS A 116 -10.56 1.78 -4.72
N ILE A 117 -9.32 1.39 -4.38
CA ILE A 117 -8.25 1.11 -5.36
C ILE A 117 -8.62 -0.07 -6.29
N GLY A 118 -9.13 -1.17 -5.74
CA GLY A 118 -9.67 -2.30 -6.51
C GLY A 118 -8.65 -3.15 -7.27
N LEU A 119 -7.35 -2.99 -7.03
CA LEU A 119 -6.32 -3.76 -7.73
C LEU A 119 -6.22 -5.18 -7.19
N VAL A 120 -6.36 -6.16 -8.07
CA VAL A 120 -6.15 -7.58 -7.76
C VAL A 120 -4.68 -7.94 -7.92
N ILE A 121 -4.07 -8.51 -6.88
CA ILE A 121 -2.72 -9.10 -6.90
C ILE A 121 -2.89 -10.62 -6.93
N PRO A 122 -2.56 -11.30 -8.05
CA PRO A 122 -2.73 -12.75 -8.17
C PRO A 122 -1.95 -13.54 -7.12
N GLN A 123 -2.36 -14.79 -6.88
CA GLN A 123 -1.63 -15.72 -6.01
C GLN A 123 -0.16 -15.88 -6.44
N ASN A 124 0.73 -16.04 -5.48
CA ASN A 124 2.17 -16.28 -5.72
C ASN A 124 2.85 -15.22 -6.62
N THR A 125 2.37 -13.98 -6.60
CA THR A 125 2.96 -12.87 -7.35
C THR A 125 3.51 -11.77 -6.44
N THR A 126 4.42 -10.97 -6.96
CA THR A 126 4.91 -9.75 -6.31
C THR A 126 4.64 -8.58 -7.23
N TYR A 127 3.92 -7.58 -6.74
CA TYR A 127 3.74 -6.31 -7.44
C TYR A 127 4.55 -5.24 -6.72
N ARG A 128 5.19 -4.37 -7.49
CA ARG A 128 5.80 -3.15 -6.99
C ARG A 128 4.85 -2.00 -7.19
N PHE A 129 4.81 -1.10 -6.22
CA PHE A 129 3.96 0.08 -6.20
C PHE A 129 4.82 1.33 -6.11
N ALA A 130 4.29 2.42 -6.65
CA ALA A 130 4.83 3.75 -6.52
C ALA A 130 3.71 4.73 -6.22
N LEU A 131 3.76 5.32 -5.03
CA LEU A 131 2.91 6.43 -4.65
C LEU A 131 3.61 7.73 -5.03
N MET A 132 2.99 8.51 -5.92
CA MET A 132 3.47 9.82 -6.34
C MET A 132 2.67 10.90 -5.63
N GLY A 133 3.35 11.89 -5.04
CA GLY A 133 2.74 13.15 -4.60
C GLY A 133 3.12 14.27 -5.57
N SER A 134 2.15 15.10 -5.98
CA SER A 134 2.38 16.17 -6.97
C SER A 134 3.21 17.36 -6.45
N LYS A 135 3.22 17.61 -5.14
CA LYS A 135 3.89 18.78 -4.52
C LYS A 135 5.00 18.42 -3.54
N GLY A 136 5.02 17.18 -3.09
CA GLY A 136 5.92 16.71 -2.05
C GLY A 136 5.27 15.58 -1.27
N MET A 137 6.02 15.00 -0.34
CA MET A 137 5.50 14.02 0.60
C MET A 137 6.25 14.12 1.92
N ALA A 138 5.49 13.94 3.00
CA ALA A 138 6.04 13.73 4.33
C ALA A 138 6.36 12.26 4.50
N MET A 139 7.55 11.96 4.98
CA MET A 139 8.00 10.59 5.22
C MET A 139 8.58 10.48 6.62
N ARG A 140 8.24 9.42 7.35
CA ARG A 140 8.94 9.11 8.59
C ARG A 140 10.32 8.59 8.23
N ALA A 141 11.37 9.27 8.67
CA ALA A 141 12.74 8.80 8.46
C ALA A 141 13.19 8.06 9.72
N ASN A 142 13.64 6.82 9.57
CA ASN A 142 14.28 6.07 10.66
C ASN A 142 15.74 6.53 10.85
N GLY A 143 15.96 7.83 11.03
CA GLY A 143 17.27 8.43 11.31
C GLY A 143 18.11 8.69 10.07
N ALA A 144 17.56 8.45 8.88
CA ALA A 144 18.20 8.77 7.62
C ALA A 144 18.09 10.29 7.35
N THR A 145 19.23 10.98 7.39
CA THR A 145 19.37 12.42 7.04
C THR A 145 19.21 12.70 5.54
N GLY A 146 18.98 11.66 4.74
CA GLY A 146 18.54 11.72 3.36
C GLY A 146 17.82 10.41 3.04
N LEU A 147 16.55 10.49 2.70
CA LEU A 147 15.85 9.34 2.12
C LEU A 147 16.25 9.32 0.64
N THR A 148 17.38 8.68 0.33
CA THR A 148 17.65 8.28 -1.05
C THR A 148 16.48 7.40 -1.48
N PRO A 149 15.83 7.70 -2.62
CA PRO A 149 14.53 7.14 -2.97
C PRO A 149 14.70 5.70 -3.44
N ASN A 150 15.15 4.77 -2.60
CA ASN A 150 15.49 3.42 -3.05
C ASN A 150 15.32 2.30 -2.04
N ILE A 151 15.11 2.54 -0.75
CA ILE A 151 15.21 1.44 0.23
C ILE A 151 14.21 1.60 1.38
N PHE A 152 13.02 1.00 1.24
CA PHE A 152 12.28 0.48 2.38
C PHE A 152 12.59 -1.02 2.49
N LEU A 153 13.77 -1.33 3.07
CA LEU A 153 14.07 -2.68 3.54
C LEU A 153 13.31 -2.87 4.85
N ARG A 154 12.12 -3.46 4.77
CA ARG A 154 11.67 -4.46 5.74
C ARG A 154 10.52 -5.25 5.13
N GLU A 155 10.81 -6.52 4.92
CA GLU A 155 9.88 -7.59 4.63
C GLU A 155 8.65 -7.46 5.54
N CYS A 156 7.50 -7.13 4.96
CA CYS A 156 6.22 -7.26 5.66
C CYS A 156 5.98 -8.77 5.82
N ARG A 157 6.40 -9.32 6.96
CA ARG A 157 6.12 -10.71 7.30
C ARG A 157 4.63 -10.79 7.66
N PHE A 158 3.88 -11.51 6.83
CA PHE A 158 2.51 -11.91 7.12
C PHE A 158 2.59 -12.97 8.22
N ASP A 159 1.98 -12.68 9.37
CA ASP A 159 1.79 -13.66 10.42
C ASP A 159 0.37 -14.21 10.23
N ASP A 160 0.28 -15.38 9.60
CA ASP A 160 -0.97 -16.10 9.42
C ASP A 160 -1.34 -16.72 10.77
N ARG A 161 -2.46 -16.27 11.35
CA ARG A 161 -3.21 -17.07 12.34
C ARG A 161 -4.48 -17.59 11.71
#